data_AF-Q99YY7-F1
#
_entry.id   AF-Q99YY7-F1
#
_cell.length_a   1.000
_cell.length_b   1.000
_cell.length_c   1.000
_cell.angle_alpha   90.00
_cell.angle_beta   90.00
_cell.angle_gamma   90.00
#
_symmetry.space_group_name_H-M   'P 1'
#
loop_
_entity.id
_entity.type
_entity.pdbx_description
1 polymer ?
#
loop_
_entity_poly.entity_id
_entity_poly.type
_entity_poly.pdbx_seq_one_letter_code
_entity_poly.pdbx_strand_id
1 'polypeptide(L)'
;MPKAEITYRAVDVNETASHGDYKHLIQQWEGLTVATAKQWATEMRDHPDFKQFVLNPTHRIVFIDYKGFKLFVQWKSRNRYKTKKETLPEMLENIKFEKRVGV
;
A
#
# COMPACT_ATOMS: atom_id res chain seq x y z
N MET A 1 -22.17 4.72 -28.70
CA MET A 1 -20.96 5.38 -28.14
C MET A 1 -21.19 5.54 -26.65
N PRO A 2 -20.33 5.03 -25.76
CA PRO A 2 -20.49 5.28 -24.33
C PRO A 2 -20.28 6.78 -24.07
N LYS A 3 -21.24 7.40 -23.37
CA LYS A 3 -21.12 8.80 -22.94
C LYS A 3 -19.97 8.87 -21.94
N ALA A 4 -18.96 9.69 -22.22
CA ALA A 4 -17.96 10.02 -21.21
C ALA A 4 -18.70 10.69 -20.04
N GLU A 5 -18.60 10.11 -18.84
CA GLU A 5 -19.07 10.78 -17.62
C GLU A 5 -18.23 12.04 -17.44
N ILE A 6 -18.84 13.20 -17.62
CA ILE A 6 -18.17 14.49 -17.36
C ILE A 6 -18.17 14.69 -15.85
N THR A 7 -17.02 14.46 -15.23
CA THR A 7 -16.78 14.77 -13.82
C THR A 7 -16.47 16.26 -13.66
N TYR A 8 -17.42 17.04 -13.15
CA TYR A 8 -17.19 18.44 -12.78
C TYR A 8 -16.50 18.51 -11.41
N ARG A 9 -15.38 19.24 -11.29
CA ARG A 9 -14.66 19.45 -10.03
C ARG A 9 -14.25 20.92 -9.89
N ALA A 10 -14.36 21.47 -8.68
CA ALA A 10 -14.00 22.83 -8.36
C ALA A 10 -12.46 23.02 -8.34
N VAL A 11 -12.00 24.23 -8.69
CA VAL A 11 -10.58 24.57 -8.93
C VAL A 11 -9.72 24.49 -7.65
N ASP A 12 -10.35 24.49 -6.48
CA ASP A 12 -9.73 24.50 -5.15
C ASP A 12 -9.49 23.11 -4.55
N VAL A 13 -9.90 22.03 -5.22
CA VAL A 13 -9.69 20.67 -4.72
C VAL A 13 -8.24 20.23 -4.97
N ASN A 14 -7.39 20.47 -3.97
CA ASN A 14 -6.02 19.99 -3.95
C ASN A 14 -6.01 18.49 -3.59
N GLU A 15 -6.30 17.61 -4.56
CA GLU A 15 -6.32 16.16 -4.32
C GLU A 15 -4.91 15.64 -4.07
N THR A 16 -4.69 15.11 -2.86
CA THR A 16 -3.48 14.37 -2.55
C THR A 16 -3.44 13.08 -3.38
N ALA A 17 -2.33 12.84 -4.07
CA ALA A 17 -2.12 11.58 -4.76
C ALA A 17 -2.29 10.40 -3.79
N SER A 18 -3.09 9.41 -4.18
CA SER A 18 -3.30 8.17 -3.42
C SER A 18 -2.30 7.07 -3.78
N HIS A 19 -1.65 7.21 -4.93
CA HIS A 19 -0.69 6.26 -5.46
C HIS A 19 0.60 6.95 -5.88
N GLY A 20 1.70 6.21 -5.87
CA GLY A 20 2.98 6.67 -6.40
C GLY A 20 3.77 5.55 -7.05
N ASP A 21 4.70 5.93 -7.93
CA ASP A 21 5.78 5.03 -8.33
C ASP A 21 6.84 4.92 -7.22
N TYR A 22 7.92 4.20 -7.48
CA TYR A 22 9.01 4.06 -6.51
C TYR A 22 9.64 5.40 -6.07
N LYS A 23 9.74 6.39 -6.96
CA LYS A 23 10.36 7.68 -6.63
C LYS A 23 9.47 8.49 -5.69
N HIS A 24 8.16 8.48 -5.94
CA HIS A 24 7.20 9.16 -5.07
C HIS A 24 7.06 8.44 -3.73
N LEU A 25 7.17 7.11 -3.73
CA LEU A 25 7.16 6.32 -2.50
C LEU A 25 8.36 6.69 -1.60
N ILE A 26 9.58 6.75 -2.11
CA ILE A 26 10.74 7.08 -1.26
C ILE A 26 10.74 8.52 -0.72
N GLN A 27 9.97 9.44 -1.33
CA GLN A 27 9.80 10.80 -0.79
C GLN A 27 8.93 10.82 0.48
N GLN A 28 8.00 9.87 0.61
CA GLN A 28 7.12 9.77 1.78
C GLN A 28 7.69 8.87 2.89
N TRP A 29 8.54 7.89 2.56
CA TRP A 29 9.14 6.96 3.52
C TRP A 29 10.64 7.19 3.64
N GLU A 30 11.04 8.05 4.58
CA GLU A 30 12.45 8.33 4.87
C GLU A 30 13.21 7.04 5.23
N GLY A 31 14.39 6.85 4.63
CA GLY A 31 15.20 5.64 4.78
C GLY A 31 14.83 4.49 3.83
N LEU A 32 13.71 4.56 3.09
CA LEU A 32 13.38 3.59 2.07
C LEU A 32 14.22 3.85 0.81
N THR A 33 14.98 2.85 0.37
CA THR A 33 15.70 2.92 -0.91
C THR A 33 14.83 2.47 -2.07
N VAL A 34 15.13 2.91 -3.29
CA VAL A 34 14.45 2.43 -4.51
C VAL A 34 14.57 0.91 -4.67
N ALA A 35 15.72 0.34 -4.30
CA ALA A 35 15.94 -1.11 -4.38
C ALA A 35 15.01 -1.86 -3.41
N THR A 36 14.92 -1.39 -2.16
CA THR A 36 14.01 -1.94 -1.15
C THR A 36 12.55 -1.77 -1.57
N ALA A 37 12.17 -0.61 -2.12
CA ALA A 37 10.82 -0.37 -2.61
C ALA A 37 10.42 -1.35 -3.73
N LYS A 38 11.31 -1.62 -4.69
CA LYS A 38 11.11 -2.64 -5.75
C LYS A 38 10.95 -4.04 -5.20
N GLN A 39 11.79 -4.41 -4.24
CA GLN A 39 11.70 -5.71 -3.58
C GLN A 39 10.35 -5.85 -2.88
N TRP A 40 9.96 -4.86 -2.08
CA TRP A 40 8.70 -4.91 -1.33
C TRP A 40 7.48 -4.88 -2.23
N ALA A 41 7.48 -4.10 -3.31
CA ALA A 41 6.41 -4.14 -4.30
C ALA A 41 6.31 -5.51 -4.99
N THR A 42 7.43 -6.23 -5.13
CA THR A 42 7.41 -7.61 -5.64
C THR A 42 6.76 -8.55 -4.62
N GLU A 43 7.20 -8.48 -3.36
CA GLU A 43 6.58 -9.26 -2.29
C GLU A 43 5.08 -8.97 -2.12
N MET A 44 4.66 -7.71 -2.25
CA MET A 44 3.25 -7.33 -2.23
C MET A 44 2.47 -7.98 -3.38
N ARG A 45 3.01 -8.00 -4.60
CA ARG A 45 2.37 -8.63 -5.78
C ARG A 45 2.19 -10.13 -5.60
N ASP A 46 3.15 -10.78 -4.94
CA ASP A 46 3.13 -12.22 -4.70
C ASP A 46 2.27 -12.60 -3.48
N HIS A 47 1.86 -11.62 -2.66
CA HIS A 47 1.07 -11.85 -1.45
C HIS A 47 -0.44 -11.77 -1.73
N PRO A 48 -1.25 -12.77 -1.33
CA PRO A 48 -2.68 -12.82 -1.63
C PRO A 48 -3.45 -11.60 -1.14
N ASP A 49 -3.10 -11.10 0.05
CA ASP A 49 -3.78 -9.95 0.67
C ASP A 49 -3.25 -8.57 0.26
N PHE A 50 -2.08 -8.47 -0.38
CA PHE A 50 -1.46 -7.17 -0.69
C PHE A 50 -1.36 -6.88 -2.19
N LYS A 51 -1.55 -7.88 -3.05
CA LYS A 51 -1.43 -7.72 -4.50
C LYS A 51 -2.36 -6.65 -5.08
N GLN A 52 -3.54 -6.43 -4.47
CA GLN A 52 -4.48 -5.41 -4.96
C GLN A 52 -3.97 -3.97 -4.79
N PHE A 53 -2.95 -3.74 -3.97
CA PHE A 53 -2.39 -2.41 -3.71
C PHE A 53 -1.25 -2.04 -4.67
N VAL A 54 -0.91 -2.92 -5.62
CA VAL A 54 0.13 -2.68 -6.61
C VAL A 54 -0.46 -2.84 -8.00
N LEU A 55 -0.52 -1.73 -8.74
CA LEU A 55 -0.99 -1.70 -10.12
C LEU A 55 0.22 -1.69 -11.05
N ASN A 56 0.27 -2.66 -11.97
CA ASN A 56 1.28 -2.73 -13.02
C ASN A 56 0.62 -2.69 -14.39
N PRO A 57 0.26 -1.50 -14.91
CA PRO A 57 -0.33 -1.38 -16.24
C PRO A 57 0.60 -1.90 -17.34
N THR A 58 1.92 -1.83 -17.12
CA THR A 58 2.95 -2.35 -18.03
C THR A 58 4.16 -2.88 -17.25
N HIS A 59 5.13 -3.49 -17.94
CA HIS A 59 6.39 -3.95 -17.34
C HIS A 59 7.28 -2.81 -16.79
N ARG A 60 7.04 -1.55 -17.17
CA ARG A 60 7.86 -0.38 -16.74
C ARG A 60 7.16 0.53 -15.74
N ILE A 61 5.83 0.44 -15.64
CA ILE A 61 5.01 1.36 -14.86
C ILE A 61 4.45 0.61 -13.67
N VAL A 62 4.57 1.22 -12.49
CA VAL A 62 3.97 0.75 -11.26
C VAL A 62 3.30 1.91 -10.54
N PHE A 63 2.14 1.64 -9.94
CA PHE A 63 1.48 2.54 -9.01
C PHE A 63 1.19 1.77 -7.73
N ILE A 64 1.74 2.24 -6.62
CA ILE A 64 1.62 1.63 -5.31
C ILE A 64 0.66 2.48 -4.49
N ASP A 65 -0.42 1.89 -4.00
CA ASP A 65 -1.35 2.56 -3.07
C ASP A 65 -0.63 2.85 -1.75
N TYR A 66 -0.63 4.11 -1.32
CA TYR A 66 0.09 4.53 -0.12
C TYR A 66 -0.46 3.93 1.18
N LYS A 67 -1.78 3.73 1.28
CA LYS A 67 -2.40 3.11 2.46
C LYS A 67 -2.09 1.61 2.49
N GLY A 68 -2.17 0.94 1.34
CA GLY A 68 -1.81 -0.46 1.15
C GLY A 68 -0.34 -0.73 1.48
N PHE A 69 0.57 0.15 1.03
CA PHE A 69 1.97 0.07 1.38
C PHE A 69 2.20 0.22 2.89
N LYS A 70 1.53 1.19 3.54
CA LYS A 70 1.59 1.35 5.00
C LYS A 70 1.13 0.09 5.75
N LEU A 71 0.03 -0.53 5.31
CA LEU A 71 -0.45 -1.79 5.87
C LEU A 71 0.55 -2.92 5.67
N PHE A 72 1.18 -3.01 4.49
CA PHE A 72 2.23 -4.00 4.21
C PHE A 72 3.44 -3.84 5.13
N VAL A 73 3.90 -2.60 5.36
CA VAL A 73 5.02 -2.32 6.28
C VAL A 73 4.68 -2.74 7.71
N GLN A 74 3.47 -2.43 8.18
CA GLN A 74 3.01 -2.88 9.50
C GLN A 74 2.95 -4.40 9.59
N TRP A 75 2.38 -5.04 8.58
CA TRP A 75 2.33 -6.50 8.47
C TRP A 75 3.71 -7.12 8.51
N LYS A 76 4.68 -6.57 7.77
CA LYS A 76 6.07 -7.04 7.76
C LYS A 76 6.69 -6.99 9.14
N SER A 77 6.50 -5.89 9.85
CA SER A 77 7.02 -5.71 11.22
C SER A 77 6.43 -6.75 12.18
N ARG A 78 5.09 -6.92 12.15
CA ARG A 78 4.37 -7.86 13.03
C ARG A 78 4.70 -9.33 12.74
N ASN A 79 5.01 -9.66 11.49
CA ASN A 79 5.25 -11.03 11.05
C ASN A 79 6.74 -11.39 10.91
N ARG A 80 7.66 -10.47 11.21
CA ARG A 80 9.12 -10.65 11.02
C ARG A 80 9.65 -11.93 11.67
N TYR A 81 9.13 -12.29 12.84
CA TYR A 81 9.58 -13.43 13.65
C TYR A 81 8.52 -14.51 13.83
N LYS A 82 7.41 -14.43 13.10
CA LYS A 82 6.31 -15.40 13.22
C LYS A 82 6.48 -16.54 12.22
N THR A 83 6.42 -17.78 12.69
CA THR A 83 6.39 -18.97 11.83
C THR A 83 5.10 -19.02 11.01
N LYS A 84 3.96 -18.77 11.65
CA LYS A 84 2.66 -18.58 10.99
C LYS A 84 2.38 -17.09 10.90
N LYS A 85 2.39 -16.55 9.68
CA LYS A 85 2.09 -15.14 9.44
C LYS A 85 0.59 -14.91 9.55
N GLU A 86 0.21 -13.79 10.16
CA GLU A 86 -1.16 -13.27 10.14
C GLU A 86 -1.57 -12.94 8.70
N THR A 87 -2.82 -13.11 8.36
CA THR A 87 -3.42 -12.50 7.16
C THR A 87 -3.70 -11.01 7.42
N LEU A 88 -3.99 -10.23 6.37
CA LEU A 88 -4.37 -8.82 6.53
C LEU A 88 -5.65 -8.65 7.39
N PRO A 89 -6.73 -9.43 7.20
CA PRO A 89 -7.90 -9.36 8.09
C PRO A 89 -7.56 -9.66 9.55
N GLU A 90 -6.82 -10.74 9.81
CA GLU A 90 -6.38 -11.12 11.17
C GLU A 90 -5.55 -10.00 11.80
N MET A 91 -4.60 -9.42 11.06
CA MET A 91 -3.79 -8.30 11.54
C MET A 91 -4.66 -7.10 11.92
N LEU A 92 -5.66 -6.76 11.10
CA LEU A 92 -6.56 -5.62 11.37
C LEU A 92 -7.44 -5.88 12.60
N GLU A 93 -7.91 -7.10 12.80
CA GLU A 93 -8.64 -7.51 14.00
C GLU A 93 -7.76 -7.44 15.24
N ASN A 94 -6.53 -7.95 15.16
CA ASN A 94 -5.57 -7.90 16.27
C ASN A 94 -5.23 -6.46 16.65
N ILE A 95 -4.98 -5.57 15.68
CA ILE A 95 -4.74 -4.14 15.94
C ILE A 95 -5.96 -3.48 16.62
N LYS A 96 -7.18 -3.83 16.19
CA LYS A 96 -8.41 -3.32 16.82
C LYS A 96 -8.57 -3.84 18.25
N PHE A 97 -8.16 -5.08 18.51
CA PHE A 97 -8.19 -5.67 19.84
C PHE A 97 -7.16 -5.02 20.77
N GLU A 98 -5.90 -4.92 20.34
CA GLU A 98 -4.79 -4.26 21.05
C GLU A 98 -5.17 -2.84 21.52
N LYS A 99 -5.71 -2.04 20.59
CA LYS A 99 -6.21 -0.68 20.91
C LYS A 99 -7.32 -0.65 21.96
N ARG A 100 -8.16 -1.67 22.03
CA ARG A 100 -9.27 -1.75 22.99
C ARG A 100 -8.77 -2.11 24.38
N VAL A 101 -7.75 -2.96 24.46
CA VAL A 101 -7.17 -3.41 25.73
C VAL A 101 -6.05 -2.49 26.24
N GLY A 102 -5.66 -1.47 25.46
CA GLY A 102 -4.64 -0.49 25.84
C GLY A 102 -3.21 -1.02 25.74
N VAL A 103 -2.98 -1.99 24.86
CA VAL A 103 -1.67 -2.61 24.59
C VAL A 103 -1.11 -2.07 23.27
#